data_AF-A0A074YXU4-F1
#
_entry.id   AF-A0A074YXU4-F1
#
_cell.length_a   1.000
_cell.length_b   1.000
_cell.length_c   1.000
_cell.angle_alpha   90.00
_cell.angle_beta   90.00
_cell.angle_gamma   90.00
#
_symmetry.space_group_name_H-M   'P 1'
#
loop_
_entity.id
_entity.type
_entity.pdbx_description
1 polymer ?
#
loop_
_entity_poly.entity_id
_entity_poly.type
_entity_poly.pdbx_seq_one_letter_code
_entity_poly.pdbx_strand_id
1 'polypeptide(L)'
;GDLAFPTVNTLGLQDRKDDPEAVERLAKRVQDEAAKRPAYSRRRAFDADADIDYINERNKRYNELLERHYGKYTAEIKQNLERGTAV
;
A
#
# COMPACT_ATOMS: atom_id res chain seq x y z
N GLY A 1 -37.38 17.62 -14.84
CA GLY A 1 -38.02 18.09 -13.60
C GLY A 1 -36.96 18.25 -12.54
N ASP A 2 -37.17 19.12 -11.56
CA ASP A 2 -36.17 19.54 -10.56
C ASP A 2 -35.51 18.40 -9.75
N LEU A 3 -36.10 17.21 -9.74
CA LEU A 3 -35.54 16.00 -9.10
C LEU A 3 -34.44 15.30 -9.92
N ALA A 4 -34.39 15.50 -11.24
CA ALA A 4 -33.37 14.90 -12.10
C ALA A 4 -32.01 15.61 -11.99
N PHE A 5 -32.04 16.90 -11.64
CA PHE A 5 -30.85 17.72 -11.41
C PHE A 5 -31.00 18.47 -10.08
N PRO A 6 -30.94 17.75 -8.94
CA PRO A 6 -31.21 18.34 -7.64
C PRO A 6 -30.11 19.33 -7.25
N THR A 7 -30.50 20.41 -6.58
CA THR A 7 -29.60 21.33 -5.89
C THR A 7 -29.56 20.98 -4.41
N VAL A 8 -28.67 21.61 -3.64
CA VAL A 8 -28.53 21.38 -2.19
C VAL A 8 -29.84 21.59 -1.40
N ASN A 9 -30.80 22.35 -1.94
CA ASN A 9 -32.08 22.67 -1.30
C ASN A 9 -33.26 21.84 -1.84
N THR A 10 -33.02 20.87 -2.73
CA THR A 10 -34.08 20.05 -3.32
C THR A 10 -34.53 18.97 -2.33
N LEU A 11 -35.79 19.05 -1.89
CA LEU A 11 -36.41 18.09 -0.97
C LEU A 11 -36.99 16.89 -1.74
N GLY A 12 -36.89 15.67 -1.19
CA GLY A 12 -37.54 14.47 -1.74
C GLY A 12 -36.64 13.42 -2.41
N LEU A 13 -35.30 13.52 -2.29
CA LEU A 13 -34.37 12.54 -2.88
C LEU A 13 -34.30 11.19 -2.12
N GLN A 14 -34.86 11.13 -0.91
CA GLN A 14 -34.63 10.05 0.06
C GLN A 14 -35.46 8.78 -0.20
N ASP A 15 -36.60 8.89 -0.89
CA ASP A 15 -37.54 7.78 -1.06
C ASP A 15 -37.38 7.10 -2.43
N ARG A 16 -36.15 6.66 -2.74
CA ARG A 16 -35.83 5.94 -3.98
C ARG A 16 -35.29 4.56 -3.67
N LYS A 17 -36.00 3.53 -4.14
CA LYS A 17 -35.48 2.18 -4.22
C LYS A 17 -34.69 2.04 -5.52
N ASP A 18 -33.39 1.76 -5.42
CA ASP A 18 -32.57 1.49 -6.59
C ASP A 18 -32.91 0.12 -7.20
N ASP A 19 -32.65 -0.02 -8.48
CA ASP A 19 -32.84 -1.26 -9.23
C ASP A 19 -31.93 -2.39 -8.69
N PRO A 20 -32.45 -3.61 -8.42
CA PRO A 20 -31.66 -4.73 -7.91
C PRO A 20 -30.39 -5.03 -8.71
N GLU A 21 -30.41 -4.89 -10.04
CA GLU A 21 -29.23 -5.12 -10.88
C GLU A 21 -28.12 -4.08 -10.62
N ALA A 22 -28.50 -2.82 -10.38
CA ALA A 22 -27.54 -1.77 -10.05
C ALA A 22 -26.86 -2.02 -8.69
N VAL A 23 -27.62 -2.55 -7.71
CA VAL A 23 -27.09 -2.95 -6.39
C VAL A 23 -26.11 -4.11 -6.52
N GLU A 24 -26.45 -5.13 -7.31
CA GLU A 24 -25.57 -6.28 -7.54
C GLU A 24 -24.26 -5.87 -8.23
N ARG A 25 -24.34 -5.00 -9.24
CA ARG A 25 -23.15 -4.46 -9.92
C ARG A 25 -22.24 -3.69 -8.96
N LEU A 26 -22.81 -2.91 -8.05
CA LEU A 26 -22.04 -2.21 -7.02
C LEU A 26 -21.37 -3.19 -6.05
N ALA A 27 -22.11 -4.19 -5.58
CA ALA A 27 -21.58 -5.21 -4.68
C ALA A 27 -20.39 -5.95 -5.31
N LYS A 28 -20.52 -6.37 -6.57
CA LYS A 28 -19.44 -7.01 -7.33
C LYS A 28 -18.21 -6.10 -7.44
N ARG A 29 -18.41 -4.82 -7.78
CA ARG A 29 -17.30 -3.86 -7.88
C ARG A 29 -16.55 -3.71 -6.54
N VAL A 30 -17.28 -3.63 -5.42
CA VAL A 30 -16.67 -3.53 -4.09
C VAL A 30 -15.82 -4.75 -3.78
N GLN A 31 -16.30 -5.95 -4.14
CA GLN A 31 -15.53 -7.19 -3.98
C GLN A 31 -14.27 -7.20 -4.86
N ASP A 32 -14.38 -6.75 -6.12
CA ASP A 32 -13.23 -6.66 -7.03
C ASP A 32 -12.19 -5.66 -6.53
N GLU A 33 -12.61 -4.50 -6.02
CA GLU A 33 -11.71 -3.51 -5.42
C GLU A 33 -11.05 -4.05 -4.15
N ALA A 34 -11.80 -4.78 -3.30
CA ALA A 34 -11.26 -5.42 -2.11
C ALA A 34 -10.21 -6.49 -2.47
N ALA A 35 -10.42 -7.26 -3.54
CA ALA A 35 -9.46 -8.25 -4.02
C ALA A 35 -8.17 -7.62 -4.60
N LYS A 36 -8.26 -6.42 -5.19
CA LYS A 36 -7.10 -5.69 -5.74
C LYS A 36 -6.23 -5.05 -4.65
N ARG A 37 -6.81 -4.60 -3.54
CA ARG A 37 -6.07 -3.95 -2.42
C ARG A 37 -4.89 -4.77 -1.87
N PRO A 38 -5.01 -6.06 -1.53
CA PRO A 38 -3.88 -6.83 -0.99
C PRO A 38 -2.75 -7.03 -2.00
N ALA A 39 -3.07 -7.11 -3.30
CA ALA A 39 -2.08 -7.30 -4.35
C ALA A 39 -1.24 -6.03 -4.64
N TYR A 40 -1.65 -4.86 -4.12
CA TYR A 40 -0.92 -3.61 -4.30
C TYR A 40 0.46 -3.63 -3.61
N SER A 41 0.53 -4.19 -2.39
CA SER A 41 1.80 -4.39 -1.69
C SER A 41 2.36 -5.76 -2.04
N ARG A 42 3.20 -5.81 -3.08
CA ARG A 42 3.85 -7.06 -3.50
C ARG A 42 5.00 -7.38 -2.56
N ARG A 43 5.04 -8.61 -2.04
CA ARG A 43 6.22 -9.14 -1.35
C ARG A 43 7.38 -9.22 -2.34
N ARG A 44 8.56 -8.75 -1.92
CA ARG A 44 9.82 -8.99 -2.64
C ARG A 44 10.25 -10.43 -2.38
N ALA A 45 10.83 -11.08 -3.39
CA ALA A 45 11.41 -12.41 -3.23
C ALA A 45 12.50 -12.36 -2.15
N PHE A 46 12.56 -13.40 -1.32
CA PHE A 46 13.64 -13.55 -0.36
C PHE A 46 14.88 -14.04 -1.10
N ASP A 47 15.98 -13.32 -0.95
CA ASP A 47 17.30 -13.73 -1.43
C ASP A 47 17.99 -14.49 -0.29
N ALA A 48 18.32 -15.76 -0.52
CA ALA A 48 18.95 -16.62 0.47
C ALA A 48 20.47 -16.39 0.57
N ASP A 49 21.06 -15.76 -0.45
CA ASP A 49 22.50 -15.50 -0.52
C ASP A 49 22.86 -14.10 0.00
N ALA A 50 21.87 -13.29 0.37
CA ALA A 50 22.08 -11.96 0.93
C ALA A 50 22.58 -12.01 2.38
N ASP A 51 23.52 -11.13 2.73
CA ASP A 51 24.01 -10.99 4.09
C ASP A 51 22.88 -10.61 5.06
N ILE A 52 22.72 -11.42 6.12
CA ILE A 52 21.65 -11.26 7.10
C ILE A 52 22.12 -10.36 8.23
N ASP A 53 21.63 -9.12 8.25
CA ASP A 53 21.92 -8.10 9.28
C ASP A 53 20.89 -8.08 10.44
N TYR A 54 19.98 -9.06 10.50
CA TYR A 54 18.86 -9.08 11.44
C TYR A 54 18.69 -10.42 12.15
N ILE A 55 18.18 -10.36 13.39
CA ILE A 55 17.88 -11.55 14.21
C ILE A 55 16.40 -11.95 14.08
N ASN A 56 15.50 -11.01 13.78
CA ASN A 56 14.06 -11.25 13.68
C ASN A 56 13.40 -10.47 12.53
N GLU A 57 12.19 -10.89 12.13
CA GLU A 57 11.45 -10.29 11.01
C GLU A 57 11.06 -8.81 11.24
N ARG A 58 10.82 -8.40 12.50
CA ARG A 58 10.52 -7.00 12.82
C ARG A 58 11.76 -6.13 12.68
N ASN A 59 12.92 -6.64 13.06
CA ASN A 59 14.23 -6.02 12.92
C ASN A 59 14.58 -5.91 11.43
N LYS A 60 14.37 -6.96 10.63
CA LYS A 60 14.53 -6.90 9.17
C LYS A 60 13.78 -5.73 8.54
N ARG A 61 12.48 -5.59 8.84
CA ARG A 61 11.66 -4.48 8.32
C ARG A 61 12.14 -3.12 8.78
N TYR A 62 12.69 -3.04 9.98
CA TYR A 62 13.27 -1.81 10.50
C TYR A 62 14.59 -1.47 9.82
N ASN A 63 15.47 -2.46 9.58
CA ASN A 63 16.69 -2.29 8.79
C ASN A 63 16.37 -1.88 7.34
N GLU A 64 15.37 -2.50 6.70
CA GLU A 64 14.88 -2.10 5.38
C GLU A 64 14.34 -0.65 5.35
N LEU A 65 13.71 -0.20 6.44
CA LEU A 65 13.25 1.18 6.60
C LEU A 65 14.45 2.13 6.71
N LEU A 66 15.40 1.82 7.60
CA LEU A 66 16.62 2.60 7.76
C LEU A 66 17.39 2.68 6.45
N GLU A 67 17.49 1.60 5.70
CA GLU A 67 18.18 1.58 4.42
C GLU A 67 17.53 2.50 3.40
N ARG A 68 16.19 2.51 3.34
CA ARG A 68 15.45 3.39 2.44
C ARG A 68 15.69 4.88 2.73
N HIS A 69 15.82 5.24 4.01
CA HIS A 69 15.96 6.64 4.42
C HIS A 69 17.41 7.11 4.50
N TYR A 70 18.30 6.25 5.00
CA TYR A 70 19.66 6.61 5.35
C TYR A 70 20.72 5.97 4.45
N GLY A 71 20.39 4.93 3.67
CA GLY A 71 21.35 4.23 2.81
C GLY A 71 22.08 5.14 1.82
N LYS A 72 21.41 6.20 1.34
CA LYS A 72 22.04 7.23 0.50
C LYS A 72 23.17 7.99 1.22
N TYR A 73 23.03 8.21 2.52
CA TYR A 73 23.97 9.00 3.31
C TYR A 73 25.03 8.13 4.00
N THR A 74 24.73 6.85 4.25
CA THR A 74 25.62 5.92 4.95
C THR A 74 26.40 4.99 4.00
N ALA A 75 26.30 5.19 2.69
CA ALA A 75 26.98 4.36 1.68
C ALA A 75 28.50 4.29 1.90
N GLU A 76 29.15 5.42 2.21
CA GLU A 76 30.59 5.46 2.48
C GLU A 76 30.97 4.67 3.73
N ILE A 77 30.19 4.83 4.81
CA ILE A 77 30.39 4.12 6.07
C ILE A 77 30.27 2.61 5.87
N LYS A 78 29.28 2.15 5.10
CA LYS A 78 29.10 0.73 4.77
C LYS A 78 30.29 0.16 4.01
N GLN A 79 30.75 0.85 2.97
CA GLN A 79 31.89 0.40 2.20
C GLN A 79 33.18 0.36 3.04
N ASN A 80 33.36 1.30 3.96
CA ASN A 80 34.50 1.29 4.88
C ASN A 80 34.45 0.10 5.85
N LEU A 81 33.24 -0.30 6.28
CA LEU A 81 33.04 -1.49 7.10
C LEU A 81 33.40 -2.77 6.35
N GLU A 82 32.96 -2.90 5.10
CA GLU A 82 33.26 -4.05 4.23
C GLU A 82 34.75 -4.15 3.86
N ARG A 83 35.45 -3.01 3.80
CA ARG A 83 36.91 -2.96 3.54
C ARG A 83 37.78 -3.22 4.78
N GLY A 84 37.18 -3.42 5.96
CA GLY A 84 37.87 -3.83 7.17
C GLY A 84 38.68 -2.73 7.89
N THR A 85 38.93 -1.59 7.26
CA THR A 85 39.58 -0.41 7.85
C THR A 85 39.25 0.84 7.02
N ALA A 86 39.01 1.97 7.70
CA ALA A 86 38.84 3.27 7.06
C ALA A 86 40.13 3.73 6.35
N VAL A 87 39.98 4.41 5.21
CA VAL A 87 40.94 5.44 4.78
C VAL A 87 40.69 6.68 5.64
#